data_AF-I5AYH6-F1
#
_entry.id   AF-I5AYH6-F1
#
_cell.length_a   1.000
_cell.length_b   1.000
_cell.length_c   1.000
_cell.angle_alpha   90.00
_cell.angle_beta   90.00
_cell.angle_gamma   90.00
#
_symmetry.space_group_name_H-M   'P 1'
#
loop_
_entity.id
_entity.type
_entity.pdbx_description
1 polymer ?
#
loop_
_entity_poly.entity_id
_entity_poly.type
_entity_poly.pdbx_seq_one_letter_code
_entity_poly.pdbx_strand_id
1 'polypeptide(L)' 'MEKCEWKIVDANENHYESECGGDWFFFDGTIEENQMKICPFCGELISEIESAL' A
#
# COMPACT_ATOMS: atom_id res chain seq x y z
N MET A 1 -12.40 1.02 -13.81
CA MET A 1 -11.93 0.57 -12.49
C MET A 1 -10.78 1.49 -12.15
N GLU A 2 -10.99 2.33 -11.17
CA GLU A 2 -9.92 3.14 -10.61
C GLU A 2 -9.15 2.25 -9.63
N LYS A 3 -7.82 2.39 -9.56
CA LYS A 3 -7.01 1.66 -8.60
C LYS A 3 -6.67 2.61 -7.46
N CYS A 4 -6.49 2.06 -6.27
CA CYS A 4 -6.04 2.80 -5.11
C CYS A 4 -4.51 2.80 -5.06
N GLU A 5 -3.89 3.96 -5.25
CA GLU A 5 -2.44 4.09 -5.22
C GLU A 5 -1.91 3.96 -3.79
N TRP A 6 -0.91 3.10 -3.60
CA TRP A 6 -0.21 2.91 -2.34
C TRP A 6 1.26 3.20 -2.56
N LYS A 7 1.82 4.11 -1.76
CA LYS A 7 3.25 4.45 -1.78
C LYS A 7 3.93 3.84 -0.58
N ILE A 8 5.13 3.31 -0.79
CA ILE A 8 6.01 2.92 0.31
C ILE A 8 6.63 4.18 0.93
N VAL A 9 6.45 4.36 2.23
CA VAL A 9 6.96 5.52 2.98
C VAL A 9 8.25 5.15 3.71
N ASP A 10 8.30 3.95 4.31
CA ASP A 10 9.51 3.37 4.89
C ASP A 10 9.56 1.86 4.62
N ALA A 11 10.53 1.44 3.80
CA ALA A 11 10.74 0.04 3.47
C ALA A 11 11.30 -0.79 4.63
N ASN A 12 11.98 -0.18 5.62
CA ASN A 12 12.50 -0.90 6.78
C ASN A 12 11.41 -1.24 7.79
N GLU A 13 10.32 -0.48 7.79
CA GLU A 13 9.17 -0.67 8.67
C GLU A 13 7.97 -1.30 7.95
N ASN A 14 8.12 -1.69 6.67
CA ASN A 14 7.02 -2.13 5.80
C ASN A 14 5.82 -1.17 5.86
N HIS A 15 6.11 0.13 5.85
CA HIS A 15 5.14 1.21 6.00
C HIS A 15 4.70 1.73 4.63
N TYR A 16 3.40 1.70 4.41
CA TYR A 16 2.73 2.19 3.22
C TYR A 16 1.70 3.25 3.59
N GLU A 17 1.51 4.22 2.71
CA GLU A 17 0.41 5.19 2.79
C GLU A 17 -0.47 5.02 1.55
N SER A 18 -1.77 4.86 1.78
CA SER A 18 -2.78 4.80 0.71
C SER A 18 -3.17 6.20 0.25
N GLU A 19 -3.57 6.37 -1.01
CA GLU A 19 -4.14 7.64 -1.53
C GLU A 19 -5.39 8.09 -0.74
N CYS A 20 -6.03 7.16 -0.02
CA CYS A 20 -7.14 7.43 0.87
C CYS A 20 -6.71 8.19 2.14
N GLY A 21 -5.40 8.40 2.35
CA GLY A 21 -4.81 9.09 3.49
C GLY A 21 -4.61 8.21 4.72
N GLY A 22 -4.67 6.88 4.57
CA GLY A 22 -4.47 5.92 5.66
C GLY A 22 -3.12 5.23 5.59
N ASP A 23 -2.43 5.18 6.73
CA ASP A 23 -1.21 4.39 6.92
C ASP A 23 -1.53 2.90 7.07
N TRP A 24 -0.61 2.07 6.58
CA TRP A 24 -0.67 0.62 6.70
C TRP A 24 0.73 0.05 6.95
N PHE A 25 0.81 -0.85 7.93
CA PHE A 25 2.05 -1.49 8.34
C PHE A 25 1.89 -3.00 8.25
N PHE A 26 2.82 -3.67 7.59
CA PHE A 26 2.91 -5.13 7.65
C PHE A 26 3.92 -5.53 8.72
N PHE A 27 3.58 -6.56 9.51
CA PHE A 27 4.52 -7.11 10.49
C PHE A 27 5.77 -7.70 9.81
N ASP A 28 5.59 -8.32 8.65
CA ASP A 28 6.66 -8.86 7.81
C ASP A 28 6.21 -8.85 6.35
N GLY A 29 7.17 -8.65 5.45
CA GLY A 29 6.98 -8.61 4.01
C GLY A 29 6.24 -7.40 3.44
N THR A 30 6.02 -7.47 2.14
CA THR A 30 5.41 -6.45 1.28
C THR A 30 3.91 -6.70 1.04
N ILE A 31 3.25 -5.79 0.32
CA ILE A 31 1.87 -5.97 -0.16
C ILE A 31 1.72 -7.25 -0.99
N GLU A 32 2.68 -7.55 -1.88
CA GLU A 32 2.68 -8.76 -2.71
C GLU A 32 2.79 -10.03 -1.86
N GLU A 33 3.75 -10.07 -0.92
CA GLU A 33 4.00 -11.24 -0.07
C GLU A 33 2.82 -11.53 0.86
N ASN A 34 2.14 -10.48 1.34
CA ASN A 34 0.92 -10.59 2.13
C ASN A 34 -0.34 -10.82 1.27
N GLN A 35 -0.21 -10.92 -0.05
CA GLN A 35 -1.30 -11.13 -1.01
C GLN A 35 -2.44 -10.10 -0.87
N MET A 36 -2.10 -8.89 -0.44
CA MET A 36 -3.07 -7.83 -0.21
C MET A 36 -3.42 -7.17 -1.55
N LYS A 37 -4.69 -7.30 -1.95
CA LYS A 37 -5.16 -6.85 -3.28
C LYS A 37 -6.12 -5.67 -3.24
N ILE A 38 -6.79 -5.47 -2.11
CA ILE A 38 -7.90 -4.54 -1.98
C ILE A 38 -7.59 -3.54 -0.87
N CYS A 39 -7.77 -2.26 -1.17
CA CYS A 39 -7.65 -1.21 -0.18
C CYS A 39 -8.78 -1.35 0.86
N PRO A 40 -8.47 -1.42 2.16
CA PRO A 40 -9.49 -1.57 3.21
C PRO A 40 -10.27 -0.26 3.46
N PHE A 41 -9.80 0.87 2.93
CA PHE A 41 -10.44 2.17 3.08
C PHE A 41 -11.50 2.43 2.01
N CYS A 42 -11.21 2.16 0.73
CA CYS A 42 -12.11 2.45 -0.39
C CYS A 42 -12.67 1.21 -1.10
N GLY A 43 -12.09 0.02 -0.89
CA GLY A 43 -12.52 -1.22 -1.56
C GLY A 43 -11.99 -1.41 -2.99
N GLU A 44 -11.20 -0.47 -3.52
CA GLU A 44 -10.59 -0.58 -4.85
C GLU A 44 -9.32 -1.46 -4.85
N LEU A 45 -8.92 -1.93 -6.03
CA LEU A 45 -7.68 -2.70 -6.20
C LEU A 45 -6.45 -1.83 -5.90
N ILE A 46 -5.49 -2.37 -5.17
CA ILE A 46 -4.23 -1.69 -4.84
C ILE A 46 -3.34 -1.60 -6.09
N SER A 47 -2.71 -0.44 -6.29
CA SER A 47 -1.61 -0.22 -7.22
C SER A 47 -0.44 0.36 -6.45
N GLU A 48 0.64 -0.39 -6.32
CA GLU A 48 1.87 0.17 -5.76
C GLU A 48 2.48 1.18 -6.73
N ILE A 49 2.92 2.31 -6.19
CA ILE A 49 3.69 3.33 -6.91
C ILE A 49 5.06 3.47 -6.27
N GLU A 50 6.10 3.53 -7.09
CA GLU A 50 7.45 3.84 -6.61
C GLU A 50 7.49 5.31 -6.17
N SER A 51 7.89 5.54 -4.92
CA SER A 51 8.19 6.90 -4.47
C SER A 51 9.44 7.37 -5.21
N ALA A 52 9.30 8.36 -6.09
CA ALA A 52 10.45 8.99 -6.74
C ALA A 52 11.29 9.72 -5.67
N LEU A 53 12.38 9.07 -5.24
CA LEU A 53 13.42 9.67 -4.40
C LEU A 53 14.18 10.76 -5.16
#